data_AF-A0A965BW09-F1
#
_entry.id   AF-A0A965BW09-F1
#
_cell.length_a   1.000
_cell.length_b   1.000
_cell.length_c   1.000
_cell.angle_alpha   90.00
_cell.angle_beta   90.00
_cell.angle_gamma   90.00
#
_symmetry.space_group_name_H-M   'P 1'
#
loop_
_entity.id
_entity.type
_entity.pdbx_description
1 polymer ?
#
loop_
_entity_poly.entity_id
_entity_poly.type
_entity_poly.pdbx_seq_one_letter_code
_entity_poly.pdbx_strand_id
1 'polypeptide(L)'
;MTETVNLSPREIVSELDRHIVGQQEAKRAVAIALRNRWRRQQLPAGLREEVVPKNILMIGPTGCGKTEIARRLARLANAPFLKVEATKFT
;
A
#
# COMPACT_ATOMS: atom_id res chain seq x y z
N MET A 1 17.07 14.29 -2.95
CA MET A 1 16.91 13.38 -1.78
C MET A 1 15.43 13.07 -1.67
N THR A 2 15.00 11.86 -2.00
CA THR A 2 13.60 11.45 -1.81
C THR A 2 13.37 11.21 -0.34
N GLU A 3 12.62 12.09 0.32
CA GLU A 3 12.16 11.87 1.70
C GLU A 3 11.47 10.51 1.76
N THR A 4 12.02 9.59 2.56
CA THR A 4 11.36 8.32 2.83
C THR A 4 10.15 8.63 3.69
N VAL A 5 8.96 8.40 3.14
CA VAL A 5 7.67 8.56 3.82
C VAL A 5 7.66 7.69 5.08
N ASN A 6 8.07 8.27 6.21
CA ASN A 6 8.13 7.59 7.51
C ASN A 6 6.80 7.77 8.27
N LEU A 7 5.71 7.37 7.62
CA LEU A 7 4.40 7.40 8.26
C LEU A 7 4.19 6.12 9.06
N SER A 8 3.59 6.27 10.24
CA SER A 8 3.02 5.17 10.99
C SER A 8 1.79 4.60 10.28
N PRO A 9 1.41 3.35 10.55
CA PRO A 9 0.18 2.78 9.98
C PRO A 9 -1.07 3.61 10.26
N ARG A 10 -1.14 4.29 11.42
CA ARG A 10 -2.28 5.14 11.79
C ARG A 10 -2.34 6.40 10.94
N GLU A 11 -1.21 7.05 10.69
CA GLU A 11 -1.14 8.24 9.83
C GLU A 11 -1.48 7.90 8.38
N ILE A 12 -1.02 6.75 7.88
CA ILE A 12 -1.39 6.27 6.53
C ILE A 12 -2.90 6.07 6.44
N VAL A 13 -3.52 5.41 7.42
CA VAL A 13 -4.99 5.22 7.45
C VAL A 13 -5.70 6.57 7.49
N SER A 14 -5.25 7.49 8.35
CA SER A 14 -5.84 8.83 8.47
C SER A 14 -5.76 9.62 7.18
N GLU A 15 -4.68 9.49 6.40
CA GLU A 15 -4.58 10.16 5.09
C GLU A 15 -5.51 9.50 4.06
N LEU A 16 -5.64 8.16 4.11
CA LEU A 16 -6.59 7.44 3.25
C LEU A 16 -8.05 7.76 3.61
N ASP A 17 -8.37 8.04 4.87
CA ASP A 17 -9.70 8.45 5.33
C ASP A 17 -10.18 9.76 4.68
N ARG A 18 -9.26 10.65 4.27
CA ARG A 18 -9.61 11.90 3.58
C ARG A 18 -10.15 11.70 2.17
N HIS A 19 -9.95 10.51 1.59
CA HIS A 19 -10.29 10.23 0.19
C HIS A 19 -11.20 9.02 -0.01
N ILE A 20 -11.18 8.07 0.93
CA ILE A 20 -11.97 6.84 0.86
C ILE A 20 -12.85 6.80 2.12
N VAL A 21 -14.16 6.64 1.96
CA VAL A 21 -15.08 6.45 3.09
C VAL A 21 -15.16 4.96 3.44
N GLY A 22 -15.11 4.61 4.74
CA GLY A 22 -15.19 3.22 5.20
C GLY A 22 -13.96 2.37 4.86
N GLN A 23 -14.15 1.08 4.56
CA GLN A 23 -13.09 0.14 4.12
C GLN A 23 -11.89 0.02 5.08
N GLN A 24 -12.15 0.03 6.39
CA GLN A 24 -11.11 0.13 7.42
C GLN A 24 -10.09 -1.02 7.39
N GLU A 25 -10.56 -2.25 7.13
CA GLU A 25 -9.66 -3.41 7.01
C GLU A 25 -8.71 -3.27 5.82
N ALA A 26 -9.21 -2.85 4.66
CA ALA A 26 -8.40 -2.65 3.46
C ALA A 26 -7.36 -1.53 3.68
N LYS A 27 -7.75 -0.41 4.29
CA LYS A 27 -6.83 0.69 4.64
C LYS A 27 -5.73 0.22 5.60
N ARG A 28 -6.10 -0.53 6.63
CA ARG A 28 -5.14 -1.09 7.59
C ARG A 28 -4.17 -2.07 6.92
N ALA A 29 -4.67 -2.94 6.05
CA ALA A 29 -3.85 -3.91 5.33
C ALA A 29 -2.79 -3.21 4.47
N VAL A 30 -3.18 -2.20 3.69
CA VAL A 30 -2.23 -1.45 2.85
C VAL A 30 -1.26 -0.60 3.66
N ALA A 31 -1.69 -0.03 4.78
CA ALA A 31 -0.83 0.73 5.68
C ALA A 31 0.26 -0.14 6.31
N ILE A 32 -0.09 -1.36 6.73
CA ILE A 32 0.88 -2.34 7.25
C ILE A 32 1.86 -2.76 6.16
N ALA A 33 1.39 -3.05 4.95
CA ALA A 33 2.27 -3.43 3.85
C ALA A 33 3.28 -2.33 3.50
N LEU A 34 2.84 -1.06 3.44
CA LEU A 34 3.73 0.08 3.22
C LEU A 34 4.74 0.24 4.38
N ARG A 35 4.29 0.14 5.63
CA ARG A 35 5.17 0.22 6.81
C ARG A 35 6.21 -0.90 6.83
N ASN A 36 5.83 -2.11 6.40
CA ASN A 36 6.75 -3.24 6.34
C ASN A 36 7.87 -2.99 5.32
N ARG A 37 7.61 -2.26 4.23
CA ARG A 37 8.66 -1.84 3.28
C ARG A 37 9.69 -0.94 3.93
N TRP A 38 9.26 0.04 4.74
CA TRP A 38 10.17 0.90 5.51
C TRP A 38 10.94 0.12 6.59
N ARG A 39 10.26 -0.78 7.31
CA ARG A 39 10.92 -1.65 8.31
C ARG A 39 12.00 -2.52 7.67
N ARG A 40 11.73 -3.07 6.48
CA ARG A 40 12.71 -3.86 5.72
C ARG A 40 13.98 -3.07 5.42
N GLN A 41 13.87 -1.78 5.11
CA GLN A 41 15.03 -0.91 4.84
C GLN A 41 15.91 -0.65 6.07
N GLN A 42 15.44 -0.97 7.28
CA GLN A 42 16.23 -0.87 8.50
C GLN A 42 16.85 -2.20 8.93
N LEU A 43 16.50 -3.31 8.28
CA LEU A 43 17.12 -4.61 8.58
C LEU A 43 18.57 -4.65 8.08
N PRO A 44 19.45 -5.43 8.74
CA PRO A 44 20.78 -5.77 8.23
C PRO A 44 20.70 -6.42 6.84
N ALA A 45 21.76 -6.26 6.03
CA ALA A 45 21.76 -6.67 4.62
C ALA A 45 21.35 -8.14 4.40
N GLY A 46 21.92 -9.08 5.16
CA GLY A 46 21.60 -10.51 5.02
C GLY A 46 20.11 -10.82 5.25
N LEU A 47 19.52 -10.27 6.33
CA LEU A 47 18.10 -10.48 6.63
C LEU A 47 17.18 -9.71 5.69
N ARG A 48 17.64 -8.59 5.13
CA ARG A 48 16.85 -7.76 4.21
C ARG A 48 16.48 -8.50 2.93
N GLU A 49 17.38 -9.35 2.43
CA GLU A 49 17.18 -10.12 1.20
C GLU A 49 16.13 -11.23 1.38
N GLU A 50 16.03 -11.81 2.57
CA GLU A 50 15.06 -12.85 2.90
C GLU A 50 13.62 -12.30 3.05
N VAL A 51 13.47 -10.99 3.31
CA VAL A 51 12.15 -10.39 3.55
C VAL A 51 11.48 -9.94 2.25
N VAL A 52 10.56 -10.78 1.78
CA VAL A 52 9.73 -10.48 0.60
C VAL A 52 8.58 -9.51 0.90
N PRO A 53 8.15 -8.70 -0.08
CA PRO A 53 6.95 -7.85 0.04
C PRO A 53 5.70 -8.67 0.37
N LYS A 54 4.81 -8.10 1.20
CA LYS A 54 3.51 -8.69 1.52
C LYS A 54 2.47 -8.18 0.52
N ASN A 55 2.26 -8.94 -0.55
CA ASN A 55 1.25 -8.65 -1.56
C ASN A 55 -0.17 -8.74 -0.96
N ILE A 56 -1.10 -7.98 -1.53
CA ILE A 56 -2.48 -7.87 -1.03
C ILE A 56 -3.45 -8.26 -2.14
N LEU A 57 -4.37 -9.16 -1.83
CA LEU A 57 -5.54 -9.47 -2.65
C LEU A 57 -6.76 -8.76 -2.03
N MET A 58 -7.37 -7.83 -2.76
CA MET A 58 -8.59 -7.15 -2.32
C MET A 58 -9.82 -7.84 -2.91
N ILE A 59 -10.72 -8.32 -2.06
CA ILE A 59 -11.97 -8.96 -2.46
C ILE A 59 -13.15 -8.04 -2.13
N GLY A 60 -14.06 -7.84 -3.09
CA GLY A 60 -15.27 -7.03 -2.88
C GLY A 60 -15.93 -6.61 -4.19
N PRO A 61 -17.15 -6.05 -4.15
CA PRO A 61 -17.93 -5.66 -5.32
C PRO A 61 -17.27 -4.52 -6.10
N THR A 62 -17.68 -4.30 -7.35
CA THR A 62 -17.25 -3.13 -8.14
C THR A 62 -17.66 -1.83 -7.46
N GLY A 63 -16.90 -0.75 -7.67
CA GLY A 63 -17.21 0.56 -7.08
C GLY A 63 -16.88 0.76 -5.59
N CYS A 64 -16.52 -0.29 -4.83
CA CYS A 64 -16.28 -0.15 -3.37
C CYS A 64 -14.96 0.54 -2.97
N GLY A 65 -14.16 1.01 -3.94
CA GLY A 65 -12.93 1.78 -3.66
C GLY A 65 -11.61 1.00 -3.69
N LYS A 66 -11.59 -0.29 -4.08
CA LYS A 66 -10.34 -1.10 -4.15
C LYS A 66 -9.20 -0.40 -4.92
N THR A 67 -9.49 0.05 -6.14
CA THR A 67 -8.50 0.71 -7.00
C THR A 67 -8.10 2.08 -6.45
N GLU A 68 -9.03 2.80 -5.82
CA GLU A 68 -8.75 4.13 -5.26
C GLU A 68 -7.84 4.05 -4.03
N ILE A 69 -8.02 3.04 -3.18
CA ILE A 69 -7.10 2.76 -2.05
C ILE A 69 -5.67 2.56 -2.58
N ALA A 70 -5.48 1.70 -3.58
CA ALA A 70 -4.16 1.43 -4.16
C ALA A 70 -3.54 2.68 -4.82
N ARG A 71 -4.35 3.43 -5.58
CA ARG A 71 -3.94 4.68 -6.24
C ARG A 71 -3.51 5.76 -5.23
N ARG A 72 -4.29 5.96 -4.16
CA ARG A 72 -4.00 6.96 -3.13
C ARG A 72 -2.79 6.58 -2.30
N LEU A 73 -2.65 5.30 -1.96
CA LEU A 73 -1.46 4.78 -1.29
C LEU A 73 -0.18 5.03 -2.09
N ALA A 74 -0.21 4.82 -3.41
CA ALA A 74 0.95 5.07 -4.25
C ALA A 74 1.31 6.57 -4.31
N ARG A 75 0.32 7.46 -4.42
CA ARG A 75 0.54 8.91 -4.33
C ARG A 75 1.16 9.32 -2.99
N LEU A 76 0.60 8.82 -1.89
CA LEU A 76 1.11 9.05 -0.54
C LEU A 76 2.57 8.62 -0.40
N ALA A 77 2.90 7.44 -0.92
CA ALA A 77 4.25 6.88 -0.84
C ALA A 77 5.22 7.46 -1.87
N ASN A 78 4.79 8.43 -2.69
CA ASN A 78 5.49 8.92 -3.87
C ASN A 78 6.05 7.76 -4.73
N ALA A 79 5.22 6.75 -4.95
CA ALA A 79 5.58 5.52 -5.64
C ALA A 79 4.96 5.45 -7.04
N PRO A 80 5.67 4.88 -8.04
CA PRO A 80 5.08 4.57 -9.33
C PRO A 80 3.84 3.68 -9.20
N PHE A 81 2.79 3.97 -9.98
CA PHE A 81 1.54 3.22 -9.94
C PHE A 81 1.08 2.84 -11.36
N LEU A 82 0.73 1.56 -11.53
CA LEU A 82 0.19 1.04 -12.79
C LEU A 82 -1.06 0.20 -12.49
N LYS A 83 -2.13 0.43 -13.26
CA LYS A 83 -3.33 -0.41 -13.28
C LYS A 83 -3.35 -1.20 -14.59
N VAL A 84 -3.40 -2.52 -14.48
CA VAL A 84 -3.65 -3.43 -15.60
C VAL A 84 -4.90 -4.26 -15.33
N GLU A 85 -5.56 -4.73 -16.39
CA GLU A 85 -6.68 -5.66 -16.30
C GLU A 85 -6.17 -7.05 -16.70
N ALA A 86 -6.40 -8.05 -15.86
CA ALA A 86 -5.83 -9.39 -16.04
C ALA A 86 -6.33 -10.05 -17.35
N THR A 87 -7.58 -9.80 -17.74
CA THR A 87 -8.20 -10.34 -18.95
C THR A 87 -7.62 -9.76 -20.25
N LYS A 88 -6.71 -8.78 -20.20
CA LYS A 88 -6.04 -8.26 -21.41
C LYS A 88 -4.99 -9.23 -21.99
N PHE A 89 -4.63 -10.27 -21.27
CA PHE A 89 -3.54 -11.20 -21.59
C PHE A 89 -4.02 -12.62 -21.90
N THR A 90 -5.31 -12.78 -22.16
CA THR A 90 -5.96 -14.04 -22.51
C THR A 90 -6.89 -13.78 -23.67
#